data_AF-A0A2R9CFD1-F1
#
_entry.id   AF-A0A2R9CFD1-F1
#
_cell.length_a   1.000
_cell.length_b   1.000
_cell.length_c   1.000
_cell.angle_alpha   90.00
_cell.angle_beta   90.00
_cell.angle_gamma   90.00
#
_symmetry.space_group_name_H-M   'P 1'
#
loop_
_entity.id
_entity.type
_entity.pdbx_description
1 polymer ?
#
loop_
_entity_poly.entity_id
_entity_poly.type
_entity_poly.pdbx_seq_one_letter_code
_entity_poly.pdbx_strand_id
1 'polypeptide(L)'
;MGGDGRYVLNGDWAVSPPGTYEVAGTHVVYTRDTGPQETLQAAGPTSHDLLLQVLLQEPNPGIEFEFWLPRERYSPFQARVQALGWPLRQPQPRGVEPQPPAAPAVTPARTPTLAPDPCPPCPDTRGRAHRLLHYCGSDFVFQARVLSRHRQARETRYEVRIQLVYKNRSPLRAREYVWAPGHCPCPMLAPHRDYLMAVQRLVSPDGTQDQLLLPHAGYARPWSPAEDSRIRLTARRCPG
;
A
#
# COMPACT_ATOMS: atom_id res chain seq x y z
N MET A 1 -24.61 -5.90 18.12
CA MET A 1 -25.25 -5.86 19.45
C MET A 1 -24.42 -6.68 20.43
N GLY A 2 -23.62 -6.01 21.25
CA GLY A 2 -23.58 -6.25 22.69
C GLY A 2 -23.88 -4.88 23.31
N GLY A 3 -24.65 -4.70 24.37
CA GLY A 3 -25.43 -5.57 25.24
C GLY A 3 -26.05 -4.74 26.39
N ASP A 4 -25.65 -3.47 26.50
CA ASP A 4 -25.89 -2.56 27.61
C ASP A 4 -26.37 -1.16 27.15
N GLY A 5 -26.42 -0.88 25.83
CA GLY A 5 -27.07 0.32 25.28
C GLY A 5 -26.47 1.66 25.71
N ARG A 6 -25.30 1.64 26.32
CA ARG A 6 -24.67 2.81 26.93
C ARG A 6 -23.83 3.56 25.89
N TYR A 7 -24.32 4.72 25.49
CA TYR A 7 -23.61 5.63 24.60
C TYR A 7 -22.55 6.41 25.38
N VAL A 8 -21.34 6.48 24.85
CA VAL A 8 -20.25 7.27 25.46
C VAL A 8 -20.17 8.68 24.85
N LEU A 9 -20.58 8.81 23.59
CA LEU A 9 -20.66 10.06 22.86
C LEU A 9 -22.01 10.15 22.15
N ASN A 10 -22.55 11.37 22.10
CA ASN A 10 -23.82 11.70 21.44
C ASN A 10 -25.00 10.79 21.87
N GLY A 11 -25.01 10.39 23.15
CA GLY A 11 -26.06 9.56 23.75
C GLY A 11 -27.30 10.36 24.14
N ASP A 12 -28.43 9.68 24.32
CA ASP A 12 -29.68 10.26 24.84
C ASP A 12 -30.17 11.51 24.08
N TRP A 13 -29.95 11.55 22.76
CA TRP A 13 -30.27 12.69 21.89
C TRP A 13 -29.53 13.99 22.23
N ALA A 14 -28.51 13.93 23.08
CA ALA A 14 -27.68 15.05 23.46
C ALA A 14 -26.37 15.05 22.69
N VAL A 15 -25.93 16.22 22.25
CA VAL A 15 -24.61 16.42 21.62
C VAL A 15 -23.54 16.51 22.71
N SER A 16 -22.51 15.67 22.62
CA SER A 16 -21.34 15.76 23.50
C SER A 16 -20.48 16.98 23.13
N PRO A 17 -19.87 17.69 24.09
CA PRO A 17 -18.91 18.76 23.80
C PRO A 17 -17.59 18.18 23.23
N PRO A 18 -16.83 18.94 22.42
CA PRO A 18 -15.47 18.55 22.05
C PRO A 18 -14.59 18.33 23.29
N GLY A 19 -13.77 17.28 23.29
CA GLY A 19 -12.94 16.94 24.43
C GLY A 19 -12.39 15.52 24.40
N THR A 20 -11.78 15.11 25.51
CA THR A 20 -11.21 13.77 25.67
C THR A 20 -12.11 12.92 26.55
N TYR A 21 -12.42 11.71 26.09
CA TYR A 21 -13.32 10.77 26.73
C TYR A 21 -12.65 9.42 26.95
N GLU A 22 -12.97 8.77 28.05
CA GLU A 22 -12.54 7.39 28.30
C GLU A 22 -13.51 6.42 27.62
N VAL A 23 -13.04 5.74 26.57
CA VAL A 23 -13.86 4.85 25.73
C VAL A 23 -13.10 3.55 25.47
N ALA A 24 -13.74 2.40 25.71
CA ALA A 24 -13.15 1.08 25.48
C ALA A 24 -11.72 0.91 26.07
N GLY A 25 -11.46 1.54 27.22
CA GLY A 25 -10.17 1.44 27.91
C GLY A 25 -9.04 2.26 27.29
N THR A 26 -9.36 3.28 26.49
CA THR A 26 -8.39 4.24 25.99
C THR A 26 -9.00 5.65 25.93
N HIS A 27 -8.14 6.65 25.80
CA HIS A 27 -8.56 8.03 25.61
C HIS A 27 -8.92 8.26 24.15
N VAL A 28 -10.13 8.74 23.92
CA VAL A 28 -10.65 9.17 22.62
C VAL A 28 -10.80 10.67 22.62
N VAL A 29 -10.10 11.34 21.71
CA VAL A 29 -10.27 12.76 21.43
C VAL A 29 -11.40 12.91 20.43
N TYR A 30 -12.45 13.60 20.83
CA TYR A 30 -13.59 13.93 20.01
C TYR A 30 -13.54 15.43 19.66
N THR A 31 -13.50 15.73 18.37
CA THR A 31 -13.58 17.11 17.88
C THR A 31 -14.82 17.31 17.02
N ARG A 32 -15.42 18.47 17.18
CA ARG A 32 -16.52 18.96 16.36
C ARG A 32 -16.23 20.42 16.06
N ASP A 33 -15.86 20.69 14.80
CA ASP A 33 -15.64 22.06 14.33
C ASP A 33 -16.98 22.71 13.99
N THR A 34 -16.97 24.00 13.65
CA THR A 34 -18.16 24.73 13.17
C THR A 34 -18.65 24.28 11.78
N GLY A 35 -17.92 23.37 11.13
CA GLY A 35 -18.28 22.73 9.86
C GLY A 35 -18.97 21.37 10.04
N PRO A 36 -19.26 20.64 8.94
CA PRO A 36 -19.98 19.36 8.97
C PRO A 36 -19.12 18.17 9.43
N GLN A 37 -17.87 18.40 9.85
CA GLN A 37 -16.90 17.35 10.12
C GLN A 37 -16.77 17.10 11.63
N GLU A 38 -17.03 15.85 12.02
CA GLU A 38 -16.77 15.32 13.36
C GLU A 38 -15.63 14.31 13.28
N THR A 39 -14.69 14.36 14.23
CA THR A 39 -13.57 13.40 14.25
C THR A 39 -13.46 12.71 15.60
N LEU A 40 -13.07 11.43 15.55
CA LEU A 40 -12.82 10.57 16.70
C LEU A 40 -11.44 9.95 16.56
N GLN A 41 -10.53 10.26 17.48
CA GLN A 41 -9.17 9.74 17.48
C GLN A 41 -8.89 9.01 18.78
N ALA A 42 -8.62 7.71 18.70
CA ALA A 42 -8.28 6.88 19.85
C ALA A 42 -6.77 6.64 19.91
N ALA A 43 -6.14 6.84 21.08
CA ALA A 43 -4.73 6.49 21.27
C ALA A 43 -4.49 4.97 21.18
N GLY A 44 -5.51 4.18 21.55
CA GLY A 44 -5.43 2.72 21.62
C GLY A 44 -4.57 2.21 22.79
N PRO A 45 -4.41 0.88 22.91
CA PRO A 45 -5.26 -0.14 22.30
C PRO A 45 -6.68 -0.11 22.87
N THR A 46 -7.68 -0.52 22.08
CA THR A 46 -9.05 -0.70 22.57
C THR A 46 -9.21 -2.09 23.20
N SER A 47 -9.80 -2.14 24.39
CA SER A 47 -10.10 -3.38 25.12
C SER A 47 -11.40 -4.06 24.67
N HIS A 48 -12.32 -3.30 24.09
CA HIS A 48 -13.64 -3.76 23.63
C HIS A 48 -13.96 -3.15 22.26
N ASP A 49 -14.92 -3.72 21.54
CA ASP A 49 -15.36 -3.21 20.24
C ASP A 49 -16.02 -1.84 20.38
N LEU A 50 -15.69 -0.92 19.47
CA LEU A 50 -16.34 0.36 19.33
C LEU A 50 -17.42 0.26 18.25
N LEU A 51 -18.67 0.56 18.61
CA LEU A 51 -19.78 0.62 17.66
C LEU A 51 -20.10 2.08 17.33
N LEU A 52 -19.86 2.48 16.08
CA LEU A 52 -20.26 3.80 15.59
C LEU A 52 -21.65 3.71 14.95
N GLN A 53 -22.57 4.54 15.43
CA GLN A 53 -23.88 4.73 14.82
C GLN A 53 -23.91 6.13 14.22
N VAL A 54 -24.22 6.22 12.92
CA VAL A 54 -24.31 7.51 12.22
C VAL A 54 -25.77 7.84 11.99
N LEU A 55 -26.18 9.01 12.51
CA LEU A 55 -27.48 9.61 12.23
C LEU A 55 -27.30 10.61 11.09
N LEU A 56 -28.09 10.48 10.02
CA LEU A 56 -27.96 11.30 8.82
C LEU A 56 -29.22 12.15 8.64
N GLN A 57 -29.05 13.45 8.48
CA GLN A 57 -30.11 14.37 8.05
C GLN A 57 -30.00 14.70 6.55
N GLU A 58 -28.78 14.62 6.00
CA GLU A 58 -28.42 14.84 4.59
C GLU A 58 -27.97 13.53 3.91
N PRO A 59 -27.80 13.49 2.57
CA PRO A 59 -27.29 12.30 1.87
C PRO A 59 -25.95 11.83 2.46
N ASN A 60 -25.84 10.53 2.76
CA ASN A 60 -24.71 9.93 3.47
C ASN A 60 -23.36 10.27 2.80
N PRO A 61 -22.52 11.14 3.40
CA PRO A 61 -21.21 11.47 2.84
C PRO A 61 -20.19 10.32 3.03
N GLY A 62 -20.54 9.30 3.81
CA GLY A 62 -19.67 8.19 4.17
C GLY A 62 -18.92 8.44 5.47
N ILE A 63 -18.19 7.40 5.92
CA ILE A 63 -17.32 7.46 7.09
C ILE A 63 -15.92 7.11 6.60
N GLU A 64 -14.96 8.00 6.85
CA GLU A 64 -13.54 7.70 6.69
C GLU A 64 -12.99 7.23 8.03
N PHE A 65 -12.27 6.11 8.03
CA PHE A 65 -11.65 5.57 9.23
C PHE A 65 -10.29 4.96 8.92
N GLU A 66 -9.38 5.11 9.87
CA GLU A 66 -8.06 4.47 9.87
C GLU A 66 -7.77 3.93 11.27
N PHE A 67 -7.03 2.83 11.35
CA PHE A 67 -6.71 2.19 12.62
C PHE A 67 -5.45 1.33 12.48
N TRP A 68 -4.86 1.02 13.63
CA TRP A 68 -3.72 0.13 13.77
C TRP A 68 -4.16 -1.17 14.43
N LEU A 69 -3.65 -2.32 13.95
CA LEU A 69 -3.88 -3.62 14.58
C LEU A 69 -2.57 -4.20 15.11
N PRO A 70 -2.61 -4.97 16.21
CA PRO A 70 -1.51 -5.85 16.59
C PRO A 70 -1.13 -6.77 15.43
N ARG A 71 0.17 -7.08 15.30
CA ARG A 71 0.73 -7.81 14.16
C ARG A 71 0.06 -9.17 13.96
N GLU A 72 -0.32 -9.82 15.05
CA GLU A 72 -0.98 -11.13 15.09
C GLU A 72 -2.41 -11.07 14.54
N ARG A 73 -3.06 -9.91 14.66
CA ARG A 73 -4.45 -9.69 14.22
C ARG A 73 -4.55 -9.14 12.79
N TYR A 74 -3.45 -8.63 12.24
CA TYR A 74 -3.42 -8.04 10.91
C TYR A 74 -3.72 -9.07 9.79
N SER A 75 -3.03 -10.21 9.78
CA SER A 75 -3.19 -11.22 8.72
C SER A 75 -4.61 -11.84 8.68
N PRO A 76 -5.21 -12.24 9.82
CA PRO A 76 -6.61 -12.70 9.85
C PRO A 76 -7.61 -11.62 9.42
N PHE A 77 -7.38 -10.37 9.84
CA PHE A 77 -8.22 -9.24 9.45
C PHE A 77 -8.18 -9.00 7.94
N GLN A 78 -6.98 -9.01 7.35
CA GLN A 78 -6.81 -8.80 5.91
C GLN A 78 -7.50 -9.90 5.09
N ALA A 79 -7.40 -11.16 5.51
CA ALA A 79 -8.11 -12.27 4.87
C ALA A 79 -9.64 -12.09 4.93
N ARG A 80 -10.16 -11.64 6.07
CA ARG A 80 -11.60 -11.38 6.27
C ARG A 80 -12.10 -10.23 5.41
N VAL A 81 -11.36 -9.11 5.34
CA VAL A 81 -11.69 -7.96 4.49
C VAL A 81 -11.72 -8.34 3.01
N GLN A 82 -10.76 -9.14 2.56
CA GLN A 82 -10.73 -9.65 1.18
C GLN A 82 -11.92 -10.56 0.88
N ALA A 83 -12.28 -11.46 1.80
CA ALA A 83 -13.45 -12.34 1.64
C ALA A 83 -14.77 -11.56 1.59
N LEU A 84 -14.87 -10.44 2.32
CA LEU A 84 -16.04 -9.57 2.35
C LEU A 84 -16.10 -8.58 1.17
N GLY A 85 -15.07 -8.54 0.31
CA GLY A 85 -15.03 -7.62 -0.84
C GLY A 85 -14.99 -6.14 -0.44
N TRP A 86 -14.64 -5.81 0.80
CA TRP A 86 -14.63 -4.43 1.28
C TRP A 86 -13.45 -3.67 0.67
N PRO A 87 -13.69 -2.56 -0.04
CA PRO A 87 -12.60 -1.77 -0.61
C PRO A 87 -11.82 -1.11 0.52
N LEU A 88 -10.54 -1.45 0.65
CA LEU A 88 -9.62 -0.89 1.67
C LEU A 88 -9.40 0.65 1.53
N ARG A 89 -9.97 1.28 0.49
CA ARG A 89 -10.18 2.73 0.37
C ARG A 89 -11.41 3.01 -0.52
N GLN A 90 -12.27 3.93 -0.10
CA GLN A 90 -13.16 4.62 -1.04
C GLN A 90 -12.34 5.68 -1.82
N PRO A 91 -12.53 5.85 -3.14
CA PRO A 91 -11.87 6.91 -3.89
C PRO A 91 -12.50 8.26 -3.53
N GLN A 92 -11.65 9.24 -3.21
CA GLN A 92 -12.08 10.64 -3.05
C GLN A 92 -12.62 11.19 -4.40
N PRO A 93 -13.65 12.06 -4.38
CA PRO A 93 -14.06 12.80 -5.57
C PRO A 93 -12.88 13.65 -6.06
N ARG A 94 -12.58 13.56 -7.36
CA ARG A 94 -11.53 14.37 -8.00
C ARG A 94 -11.79 15.85 -7.78
N GLY A 95 -10.89 16.51 -7.04
CA GLY A 95 -10.74 17.96 -7.09
C GLY A 95 -10.44 18.41 -8.53
N VAL A 96 -11.04 19.54 -8.89
CA VAL A 96 -11.06 20.15 -10.23
C VAL A 96 -9.67 20.24 -10.86
N GLU A 97 -9.55 19.71 -12.08
CA GLU A 97 -8.36 19.84 -12.94
C GLU A 97 -8.24 21.30 -13.43
N PRO A 98 -7.11 22.00 -13.22
CA PRO A 98 -6.89 23.30 -13.85
C PRO A 98 -6.56 23.10 -15.35
N GLN A 99 -7.32 23.75 -16.23
CA GLN A 99 -7.00 23.80 -17.66
C GLN A 99 -5.70 24.59 -17.90
N PRO A 100 -4.73 24.04 -18.67
CA PRO A 100 -3.58 24.82 -19.12
C PRO A 100 -3.98 25.77 -20.27
N PRO A 101 -3.39 26.99 -20.35
CA PRO A 101 -3.64 27.88 -21.46
C PRO A 101 -2.99 27.37 -22.75
N ALA A 102 -3.67 27.62 -23.88
CA ALA A 102 -3.21 27.22 -25.20
C ALA A 102 -1.90 27.91 -25.58
N ALA A 103 -0.90 27.11 -25.97
CA ALA A 103 0.34 27.60 -26.58
C ALA A 103 0.29 27.38 -28.11
N PRO A 104 0.85 28.30 -28.92
CA PRO A 104 0.73 28.28 -30.36
C PRO A 104 1.62 27.21 -31.01
N ALA A 105 1.18 26.73 -32.17
CA ALA A 105 1.83 25.69 -32.96
C ALA A 105 3.23 26.12 -33.43
N VAL A 106 4.24 25.32 -33.09
CA VAL A 106 5.57 25.40 -33.70
C VAL A 106 5.80 24.13 -34.52
N THR A 107 6.08 24.35 -35.80
CA THR A 107 6.35 23.36 -36.84
C THR A 107 7.49 22.41 -36.44
N PRO A 108 7.36 21.08 -36.61
CA PRO A 108 8.41 20.16 -36.21
C PRO A 108 9.55 20.15 -37.23
N ALA A 109 10.74 20.56 -36.80
CA ALA A 109 11.97 20.20 -37.50
C ALA A 109 12.24 18.70 -37.26
N ARG A 110 12.39 17.94 -38.36
CA ARG A 110 12.76 16.52 -38.32
C ARG A 110 14.19 16.37 -37.78
N THR A 111 14.30 15.84 -36.57
CA THR A 111 15.54 15.26 -36.06
C THR A 111 15.52 13.76 -36.36
N PRO A 112 16.60 13.18 -36.91
CA PRO A 112 16.65 11.74 -37.21
C PRO A 112 16.48 10.91 -35.95
N THR A 113 15.45 10.07 -35.94
CA THR A 113 15.12 9.14 -34.85
C THR A 113 16.10 7.96 -34.91
N LEU A 114 17.22 8.06 -34.19
CA LEU A 114 17.91 6.86 -33.72
C LEU A 114 17.02 6.25 -32.64
N ALA A 115 16.20 5.28 -33.03
CA ALA A 115 15.47 4.46 -32.08
C ALA A 115 16.49 3.85 -31.09
N PRO A 116 16.32 4.02 -29.77
CA PRO A 116 17.22 3.40 -28.80
C PRO A 116 17.18 1.88 -28.97
N ASP A 117 18.34 1.25 -28.94
CA ASP A 117 18.48 -0.20 -29.08
C ASP A 117 17.53 -0.94 -28.12
N PRO A 118 16.82 -1.98 -28.58
CA PRO A 118 15.88 -2.72 -27.75
C PRO A 118 16.63 -3.40 -26.59
N CYS A 119 16.01 -3.39 -25.40
CA CYS A 119 16.58 -4.02 -24.21
C CYS A 119 16.88 -5.52 -24.43
N PRO A 120 18.02 -6.04 -23.96
CA PRO A 120 18.33 -7.46 -24.06
C PRO A 120 17.34 -8.32 -23.24
N PRO A 121 17.16 -9.61 -23.61
CA PRO A 121 16.33 -10.51 -22.84
C PRO A 121 16.92 -10.76 -21.46
N CYS A 122 16.06 -10.86 -20.45
CA CYS A 122 16.49 -11.17 -19.10
C CYS A 122 16.85 -12.67 -18.96
N PRO A 123 17.83 -13.01 -18.10
CA PRO A 123 18.18 -14.40 -17.82
C PRO A 123 16.97 -15.15 -17.25
N ASP A 124 16.90 -16.47 -17.50
CA ASP A 124 15.84 -17.29 -16.93
C ASP A 124 16.05 -17.45 -15.43
N THR A 125 15.17 -16.82 -14.65
CA THR A 125 15.17 -16.84 -13.19
C THR A 125 14.09 -17.76 -12.61
N ARG A 126 13.54 -18.67 -13.41
CA ARG A 126 12.49 -19.60 -12.94
C ARG A 126 13.06 -20.71 -12.06
N GLY A 127 12.15 -21.29 -11.28
CA GLY A 127 12.41 -22.53 -10.55
C GLY A 127 12.42 -22.36 -9.03
N ARG A 128 12.50 -23.49 -8.34
CA ARG A 128 12.42 -23.58 -6.88
C ARG A 128 13.67 -23.02 -6.19
N ALA A 129 14.86 -23.31 -6.73
CA ALA A 129 16.12 -22.86 -6.14
C ALA A 129 16.23 -21.33 -6.15
N HIS A 130 15.94 -20.69 -7.30
CA HIS A 130 15.94 -19.23 -7.43
C HIS A 130 14.91 -18.57 -6.51
N ARG A 131 13.67 -19.10 -6.45
CA ARG A 131 12.64 -18.63 -5.51
C ARG A 131 13.09 -18.71 -4.05
N LEU A 132 13.73 -19.81 -3.65
CA LEU A 132 14.28 -19.95 -2.28
C LEU A 132 15.37 -18.92 -2.03
N LEU A 133 16.38 -18.84 -2.90
CA LEU A 133 17.49 -17.89 -2.78
C LEU A 133 17.00 -16.47 -2.51
N HIS A 134 16.10 -15.95 -3.36
CA HIS A 134 15.62 -14.58 -3.25
C HIS A 134 14.63 -14.38 -2.10
N TYR A 135 13.77 -15.35 -1.78
CA TYR A 135 12.88 -15.22 -0.63
C TYR A 135 13.68 -15.13 0.69
N CYS A 136 14.67 -16.01 0.85
CA CYS A 136 15.45 -16.10 2.08
C CYS A 136 16.40 -14.90 2.21
N GLY A 137 17.03 -14.48 1.11
CA GLY A 137 17.99 -13.36 1.07
C GLY A 137 17.39 -11.95 0.93
N SER A 138 16.07 -11.81 0.80
CA SER A 138 15.40 -10.50 0.73
C SER A 138 14.81 -10.09 2.08
N ASP A 139 14.71 -8.77 2.32
CA ASP A 139 14.08 -8.22 3.52
C ASP A 139 12.56 -8.26 3.44
N PHE A 140 12.02 -8.10 2.23
CA PHE A 140 10.59 -8.09 1.96
C PHE A 140 10.23 -9.00 0.80
N VAL A 141 9.06 -9.63 0.92
CA VAL A 141 8.44 -10.38 -0.17
C VAL A 141 6.96 -10.04 -0.18
N PHE A 142 6.46 -9.48 -1.27
CA PHE A 142 5.09 -9.02 -1.37
C PHE A 142 4.53 -9.15 -2.79
N GLN A 143 3.21 -9.25 -2.89
CA GLN A 143 2.46 -8.96 -4.09
C GLN A 143 2.19 -7.46 -4.14
N ALA A 144 2.46 -6.83 -5.28
CA ALA A 144 2.07 -5.46 -5.52
C ALA A 144 1.70 -5.21 -6.98
N ARG A 145 0.83 -4.22 -7.18
CA ARG A 145 0.49 -3.69 -8.50
C ARG A 145 1.48 -2.61 -8.88
N VAL A 146 2.11 -2.72 -10.05
CA VAL A 146 2.92 -1.62 -10.59
C VAL A 146 1.99 -0.55 -11.12
N LEU A 147 2.11 0.68 -10.61
CA LEU A 147 1.30 1.82 -11.03
C LEU A 147 1.98 2.58 -12.16
N SER A 148 3.26 2.91 -12.00
CA SER A 148 4.04 3.68 -12.95
C SER A 148 5.50 3.22 -12.97
N ARG A 149 6.22 3.60 -14.03
CA ARG A 149 7.65 3.32 -14.22
C ARG A 149 8.35 4.58 -14.71
N HIS A 150 9.41 4.98 -14.02
CA HIS A 150 10.30 6.07 -14.41
C HIS A 150 11.67 5.49 -14.72
N ARG A 151 12.06 5.50 -15.99
CA ARG A 151 13.38 5.03 -16.44
C ARG A 151 14.37 6.19 -16.46
N GLN A 152 15.54 5.97 -15.91
CA GLN A 152 16.70 6.83 -16.03
C GLN A 152 17.89 6.02 -16.59
N ALA A 153 19.01 6.67 -16.85
CA ALA A 153 20.18 6.00 -17.42
C ALA A 153 20.73 4.91 -16.47
N ARG A 154 20.78 5.17 -15.17
CA ARG A 154 21.40 4.30 -14.17
C ARG A 154 20.41 3.46 -13.36
N GLU A 155 19.15 3.83 -13.35
CA GLU A 155 18.13 3.18 -12.53
C GLU A 155 16.76 3.28 -13.17
N THR A 156 15.88 2.36 -12.78
CA THR A 156 14.46 2.42 -13.07
C THR A 156 13.71 2.36 -11.77
N ARG A 157 12.90 3.39 -11.49
CA ARG A 157 12.04 3.45 -10.33
C ARG A 157 10.62 3.03 -10.70
N TYR A 158 10.08 2.09 -9.94
CA TYR A 158 8.71 1.65 -10.04
C TYR A 158 7.92 2.20 -8.86
N GLU A 159 6.76 2.75 -9.15
CA GLU A 159 5.79 3.05 -8.11
C GLU A 159 4.82 1.88 -8.00
N VAL A 160 4.66 1.35 -6.79
CA VAL A 160 3.89 0.13 -6.56
C VAL A 160 2.86 0.32 -5.46
N ARG A 161 1.71 -0.35 -5.60
CA ARG A 161 0.70 -0.48 -4.55
C ARG A 161 0.79 -1.87 -3.94
N ILE A 162 1.14 -1.93 -2.65
CA ILE A 162 1.25 -3.19 -1.91
C ILE A 162 -0.15 -3.82 -1.77
N GLN A 163 -0.29 -5.07 -2.17
CA GLN A 163 -1.54 -5.83 -2.12
C GLN A 163 -1.51 -6.90 -1.03
N LEU A 164 -0.42 -7.65 -0.93
CA LEU A 164 -0.25 -8.74 0.04
C LEU A 164 1.22 -8.87 0.43
N VAL A 165 1.50 -9.11 1.70
CA VAL A 165 2.87 -9.24 2.22
C VAL A 165 3.08 -10.67 2.71
N TYR A 166 4.13 -11.33 2.22
CA TYR A 166 4.54 -12.69 2.61
C TYR A 166 5.71 -12.68 3.59
N LYS A 167 6.60 -11.69 3.47
CA LYS A 167 7.76 -11.47 4.36
C LYS A 167 7.95 -9.98 4.57
N ASN A 168 8.19 -9.56 5.81
CA ASN A 168 8.59 -8.20 6.13
C ASN A 168 9.56 -8.14 7.31
N ARG A 169 10.56 -7.25 7.21
CA ARG A 169 11.43 -6.89 8.34
C ARG A 169 11.05 -5.57 9.01
N SER A 170 10.28 -4.74 8.33
CA SER A 170 9.70 -3.50 8.85
C SER A 170 8.33 -3.24 8.19
N PRO A 171 7.53 -2.30 8.71
CA PRO A 171 6.29 -1.89 8.05
C PRO A 171 6.55 -1.36 6.64
N LEU A 172 5.69 -1.76 5.69
CA LEU A 172 5.62 -1.19 4.35
C LEU A 172 4.40 -0.27 4.28
N ARG A 173 4.51 0.84 3.57
CA ARG A 173 3.41 1.73 3.22
C ARG A 173 2.52 1.06 2.17
N ALA A 174 1.28 1.54 2.05
CA ALA A 174 0.36 1.07 1.01
C ALA A 174 0.88 1.36 -0.42
N ARG A 175 1.68 2.43 -0.56
CA ARG A 175 2.32 2.85 -1.79
C ARG A 175 3.81 3.01 -1.51
N GLU A 176 4.62 2.29 -2.27
CA GLU A 176 6.07 2.24 -2.12
C GLU A 176 6.74 2.52 -3.46
N TYR A 177 8.03 2.83 -3.39
CA TYR A 177 8.88 2.94 -4.56
C TYR A 177 9.89 1.79 -4.55
N VAL A 178 10.04 1.10 -5.67
CA VAL A 178 11.00 0.02 -5.86
C VAL A 178 11.99 0.42 -6.94
N TRP A 179 13.27 0.43 -6.60
CA TRP A 179 14.36 0.75 -7.51
C TRP A 179 14.91 -0.53 -8.12
N ALA A 180 15.22 -0.48 -9.41
CA ALA A 180 15.91 -1.55 -10.11
C ALA A 180 17.08 -0.97 -10.91
N PRO A 181 18.22 -1.67 -10.98
CA PRO A 181 19.42 -1.14 -11.63
C PRO A 181 19.25 -1.06 -13.15
N GLY A 182 19.74 0.06 -13.71
CA GLY A 182 19.84 0.32 -15.14
C GLY A 182 18.56 0.82 -15.82
N HIS A 183 18.74 1.25 -17.07
CA HIS A 183 17.64 1.63 -17.97
C HIS A 183 16.75 0.44 -18.35
N CYS A 184 17.33 -0.75 -18.50
CA CYS A 184 16.67 -2.00 -18.82
C CYS A 184 16.80 -2.98 -17.63
N PRO A 185 16.03 -2.79 -16.55
CA PRO A 185 16.12 -3.66 -15.39
C PRO A 185 15.63 -5.06 -15.71
N CYS A 186 16.23 -6.04 -15.05
CA CYS A 186 15.83 -7.43 -15.12
C CYS A 186 15.52 -7.96 -13.72
N PRO A 187 14.26 -8.35 -13.43
CA PRO A 187 13.13 -8.49 -14.37
C PRO A 187 12.49 -7.15 -14.79
N MET A 188 12.00 -7.07 -16.03
CA MET A 188 11.28 -5.90 -16.51
C MET A 188 9.82 -5.96 -16.08
N LEU A 189 9.35 -4.92 -15.37
CA LEU A 189 7.97 -4.86 -14.89
C LEU A 189 7.14 -3.93 -15.78
N ALA A 190 5.94 -4.40 -16.14
CA ALA A 190 4.98 -3.63 -16.89
C ALA A 190 4.03 -2.90 -15.92
N PRO A 191 3.71 -1.62 -16.16
CA PRO A 191 2.65 -0.93 -15.43
C PRO A 191 1.31 -1.65 -15.53
N HIS A 192 0.44 -1.41 -14.53
CA HIS A 192 -0.91 -1.96 -14.40
C HIS A 192 -0.98 -3.49 -14.28
N ARG A 193 0.13 -4.13 -13.91
CA ARG A 193 0.18 -5.57 -13.65
C ARG A 193 0.58 -5.86 -12.21
N ASP A 194 0.08 -6.98 -11.71
CA ASP A 194 0.39 -7.49 -10.38
C ASP A 194 1.61 -8.40 -10.46
N TYR A 195 2.56 -8.19 -9.55
CA TYR A 195 3.78 -8.97 -9.45
C TYR A 195 4.03 -9.41 -8.02
N LEU A 196 4.56 -10.61 -7.87
CA LEU A 196 5.22 -11.05 -6.66
C LEU A 196 6.69 -10.63 -6.74
N MET A 197 7.15 -9.85 -5.77
CA MET A 197 8.50 -9.28 -5.74
C MET A 197 9.19 -9.61 -4.42
N ALA A 198 10.47 -10.00 -4.52
CA ALA A 198 11.38 -10.09 -3.39
C ALA A 198 12.39 -8.95 -3.50
N VAL A 199 12.42 -8.07 -2.49
CA VAL A 199 13.21 -6.83 -2.51
C VAL A 199 14.02 -6.68 -1.22
N GLN A 200 15.16 -6.03 -1.36
CA GLN A 200 16.09 -5.74 -0.27
C GLN A 200 15.94 -4.27 0.17
N ARG A 201 16.12 -4.01 1.45
CA ARG A 201 16.24 -2.63 1.97
C ARG A 201 17.69 -2.20 1.82
N LEU A 202 17.91 -1.10 1.11
CA LEU A 202 19.21 -0.45 1.06
C LEU A 202 19.12 0.86 1.85
N VAL A 203 19.81 0.90 2.97
CA VAL A 203 19.98 2.11 3.77
C VAL A 203 21.41 2.60 3.59
N SER A 204 21.59 3.86 3.23
CA SER A 204 22.93 4.44 3.08
C SER A 204 23.62 4.56 4.46
N PRO A 205 24.97 4.56 4.53
CA PRO A 205 25.70 4.59 5.80
C PRO A 205 25.40 5.82 6.65
N ASP A 206 25.08 6.95 6.00
CA ASP A 206 24.66 8.21 6.59
C ASP A 206 23.15 8.26 6.93
N GLY A 207 22.41 7.20 6.60
CA GLY A 207 20.98 7.04 6.90
C GLY A 207 20.04 7.92 6.07
N THR A 208 20.56 8.70 5.13
CA THR A 208 19.80 9.67 4.34
C THR A 208 18.94 9.02 3.25
N GLN A 209 19.35 7.85 2.77
CA GLN A 209 18.67 7.10 1.74
C GLN A 209 18.16 5.79 2.30
N ASP A 210 16.86 5.52 2.12
CA ASP A 210 16.20 4.27 2.49
C ASP A 210 15.34 3.81 1.31
N GLN A 211 15.82 2.79 0.60
CA GLN A 211 15.24 2.34 -0.66
C GLN A 211 14.90 0.86 -0.64
N LEU A 212 13.85 0.51 -1.37
CA LEU A 212 13.55 -0.87 -1.70
C LEU A 212 14.17 -1.22 -3.05
N LEU A 213 15.20 -2.05 -3.05
CA LEU A 213 15.91 -2.48 -4.22
C LEU A 213 15.39 -3.84 -4.72
N LEU A 214 14.99 -3.91 -5.98
CA LEU A 214 14.83 -5.14 -6.74
C LEU A 214 16.18 -5.47 -7.41
N PRO A 215 16.90 -6.53 -6.97
CA PRO A 215 18.21 -6.86 -7.54
C PRO A 215 18.13 -7.23 -9.03
N HIS A 216 19.24 -7.05 -9.74
CA HIS A 216 19.38 -7.61 -11.09
C HIS A 216 19.29 -9.14 -11.03
N ALA A 217 18.55 -9.73 -11.98
CA ALA A 217 18.17 -11.15 -11.93
C ALA A 217 17.47 -11.55 -10.62
N GLY A 218 16.80 -10.58 -9.99
CA GLY A 218 15.99 -10.73 -8.79
C GLY A 218 14.71 -11.50 -9.03
N TYR A 219 13.97 -11.77 -7.95
CA TYR A 219 12.69 -12.45 -8.02
C TYR A 219 11.56 -11.45 -8.16
N ALA A 220 11.13 -11.20 -9.40
CA ALA A 220 9.87 -10.54 -9.69
C ALA A 220 9.11 -11.31 -10.78
N ARG A 221 7.95 -11.86 -10.44
CA ARG A 221 7.14 -12.70 -11.32
C ARG A 221 5.72 -12.17 -11.41
N PRO A 222 5.06 -12.23 -12.58
CA PRO A 222 3.63 -11.95 -12.66
C PRO A 222 2.88 -12.76 -11.61
N TRP A 223 2.02 -12.10 -10.85
CA TRP A 223 1.26 -12.76 -9.80
C TRP A 223 0.28 -13.76 -10.42
N SER A 224 0.12 -14.90 -9.75
CA SER A 224 -0.88 -15.91 -10.07
C SER A 224 -1.18 -16.74 -8.82
N PRO A 225 -2.33 -17.43 -8.75
CA PRO A 225 -2.63 -18.36 -7.65
C PRO A 225 -1.56 -19.46 -7.48
N ALA A 226 -0.95 -19.91 -8.58
CA ALA A 226 0.15 -20.87 -8.55
C ALA A 226 1.42 -20.28 -7.91
N GLU A 227 1.75 -19.02 -8.21
CA GLU A 227 2.87 -18.32 -7.57
C GLU A 227 2.63 -18.01 -6.09
N ASP A 228 1.39 -17.64 -5.71
CA ASP A 228 0.99 -17.50 -4.30
C ASP A 228 1.20 -18.82 -3.53
N SER A 229 0.70 -19.94 -4.05
CA SER A 229 0.87 -21.26 -3.43
C SER A 229 2.36 -21.61 -3.27
N ARG A 230 3.14 -21.36 -4.32
CA ARG A 230 4.59 -21.59 -4.35
C ARG A 230 5.31 -20.74 -3.31
N ILE A 231 5.02 -19.44 -3.21
CA ILE A 231 5.73 -18.57 -2.28
C ILE A 231 5.39 -18.92 -0.83
N ARG A 232 4.15 -19.30 -0.53
CA ARG A 232 3.74 -19.75 0.82
C ARG A 232 4.48 -21.01 1.24
N LEU A 233 4.71 -21.95 0.32
CA LEU A 233 5.55 -23.12 0.58
C LEU A 233 7.02 -22.74 0.82
N THR A 234 7.52 -21.71 0.12
CA THR A 234 8.86 -21.18 0.34
C THR A 234 8.98 -20.50 1.71
N ALA A 235 7.97 -19.73 2.13
CA ALA A 235 7.92 -19.05 3.43
C ALA A 235 8.14 -20.00 4.61
N ARG A 236 7.58 -21.22 4.54
CA ARG A 236 7.75 -22.25 5.57
C ARG A 236 9.20 -22.75 5.72
N ARG A 237 10.05 -22.56 4.71
CA ARG A 237 11.44 -23.04 4.69
C ARG A 237 12.45 -21.99 5.13
N CYS A 238 12.05 -20.72 5.15
CA CYS A 238 12.86 -19.59 5.57
C CYS A 238 11.99 -18.68 6.43
N PRO A 239 11.80 -19.01 7.72
CA PRO A 239 11.12 -18.12 8.64
C PRO A 239 11.84 -16.77 8.66
N GLY A 240 11.06 -15.70 8.44
CA GLY A 240 11.54 -14.33 8.32
C GLY A 240 11.65 -13.64 9.67
#